data_AF-A0A932AT96-F1
#
_entry.id   AF-A0A932AT96-F1
#
_cell.length_a   1.000
_cell.length_b   1.000
_cell.length_c   1.000
_cell.angle_alpha   90.00
_cell.angle_beta   90.00
_cell.angle_gamma   90.00
#
_symmetry.space_group_name_H-M   'P 1'
#
loop_
_entity.id
_entity.type
_entity.pdbx_description
1 polymer ?
#
loop_
_entity_poly.entity_id
_entity_poly.type
_entity_poly.pdbx_seq_one_letter_code
_entity_poly.pdbx_strand_id
1 'polypeptide(L)'
;MLPTDLSAPTLAITPWPDPVIDRLGHDPRSLYVETFWLGILGPSTTWLLRRIAVGLERHPDGFDLPLEETARALGLGMKGGRASAFVRALGRCVQFGAATASGPMGLAVRRRLPPLTRHQVDRLPPELREAHASWQREQIGGGGTAAQRKRARALALSLFELDEPIEDVERHLHRWHFHPAVAHDAVHWARDRHLAARAAADAADATDADVGGGARRGAGDGRVAACGAGASSVVVLPVVPGAGSTVAAGTGSTVAAGDAPHETVAVPTRPRTITRPALDLAGEPSDAGLDGIVGPSDLGTSSSRPDDAA
;
A
#
# COMPACT_ATOMS: atom_id res chain seq x y z
N MET A 1 -4.36 1.59 26.84
CA MET A 1 -4.66 2.91 27.46
C MET A 1 -3.71 3.93 26.83
N LEU A 2 -4.15 5.15 26.55
CA LEU A 2 -3.26 6.22 26.05
C LEU A 2 -2.31 6.71 27.17
N PRO A 3 -1.17 7.33 26.83
CA PRO A 3 -0.32 8.01 27.80
C PRO A 3 -1.13 8.99 28.65
N THR A 4 -0.86 8.99 29.96
CA THR A 4 -1.69 9.67 30.95
C THR A 4 -1.47 11.18 30.98
N ASP A 5 -0.30 11.66 30.52
CA ASP A 5 0.04 13.08 30.46
C ASP A 5 0.40 13.51 29.03
N LEU A 6 -0.57 14.13 28.37
CA LEU A 6 -0.41 14.80 27.07
C LEU A 6 -0.41 16.33 27.22
N SER A 7 -0.25 16.83 28.46
CA SER A 7 -0.08 18.26 28.73
C SER A 7 1.35 18.74 28.48
N ALA A 8 2.29 17.81 28.45
CA ALA A 8 3.67 18.10 28.09
C ALA A 8 3.82 18.53 26.62
N PRO A 9 4.82 19.35 26.29
CA PRO A 9 5.04 19.80 24.92
C PRO A 9 5.53 18.68 23.98
N THR A 10 6.17 17.65 24.54
CA THR A 10 6.78 16.53 23.81
C THR A 10 6.27 15.19 24.33
N LEU A 11 6.28 14.19 23.45
CA LEU A 11 5.94 12.81 23.77
C LEU A 11 7.09 11.90 23.32
N ALA A 12 7.63 11.10 24.24
CA ALA A 12 8.73 10.19 23.94
C ALA A 12 8.21 9.01 23.09
N ILE A 13 8.70 8.89 21.86
CA ILE A 13 8.37 7.78 20.97
C ILE A 13 9.49 6.77 21.02
N THR A 14 9.16 5.52 21.33
CA THR A 14 10.12 4.39 21.35
C THR A 14 9.68 3.29 20.40
N PRO A 15 10.60 2.47 19.87
CA PRO A 15 10.23 1.31 19.08
C PRO A 15 9.54 0.26 19.96
N TRP A 16 8.45 -0.32 19.48
CA TRP A 16 7.85 -1.52 20.06
C TRP A 16 8.22 -2.74 19.21
N PRO A 17 9.26 -3.51 19.58
CA PRO A 17 9.64 -4.70 18.84
C PRO A 17 8.57 -5.79 18.96
N ASP A 18 8.24 -6.42 17.84
CA ASP A 18 7.37 -7.59 17.81
C ASP A 18 7.89 -8.57 16.75
N PRO A 19 8.51 -9.69 17.14
CA PRO A 19 9.21 -10.56 16.22
C PRO A 19 8.30 -11.22 15.17
N VAL A 20 6.98 -11.24 15.39
CA VAL A 20 6.01 -11.78 14.44
C VAL A 20 5.61 -10.70 13.44
N ILE A 21 5.20 -9.53 13.94
CA ILE A 21 4.74 -8.42 13.09
C ILE A 21 5.90 -7.76 12.35
N ASP A 22 7.10 -7.76 12.89
CA ASP A 22 8.28 -7.24 12.19
C ASP A 22 8.63 -8.07 10.94
N ARG A 23 8.28 -9.37 10.94
CA ARG A 23 8.46 -10.27 9.78
C ARG A 23 7.27 -10.26 8.82
N LEU A 24 6.05 -10.33 9.34
CA LEU A 24 4.84 -10.52 8.54
C LEU A 24 4.07 -9.23 8.24
N GLY A 25 4.41 -8.14 8.92
CA GLY A 25 3.70 -6.89 8.86
C GLY A 25 4.10 -6.00 7.68
N HIS A 26 3.31 -4.95 7.52
CA HIS A 26 3.39 -3.96 6.46
C HIS A 26 3.94 -2.64 6.97
N ASP A 27 4.81 -2.02 6.18
CA ASP A 27 5.26 -0.65 6.43
C ASP A 27 4.05 0.30 6.38
N PRO A 28 3.90 1.25 7.33
CA PRO A 28 2.83 2.25 7.32
C PRO A 28 2.72 3.07 6.02
N ARG A 29 3.80 3.14 5.24
CA ARG A 29 3.89 3.85 3.96
C ARG A 29 3.56 2.97 2.76
N SER A 30 3.41 1.66 2.96
CA SER A 30 3.11 0.73 1.88
C SER A 30 1.70 0.92 1.32
N LEU A 31 1.53 0.55 0.05
CA LEU A 31 0.22 0.54 -0.62
C LEU A 31 -0.79 -0.32 0.14
N TYR A 32 -0.37 -1.44 0.76
CA TYR A 32 -1.25 -2.28 1.56
C TYR A 32 -1.95 -1.48 2.67
N VAL A 33 -1.20 -0.65 3.40
CA VAL A 33 -1.75 0.17 4.49
C VAL A 33 -2.64 1.27 3.94
N GLU A 34 -2.23 1.90 2.85
CA GLU A 34 -3.02 2.94 2.20
C GLU A 34 -4.36 2.40 1.65
N THR A 35 -4.37 1.22 1.05
CA THR A 35 -5.58 0.64 0.45
C THR A 35 -6.51 0.05 1.51
N PHE A 36 -5.99 -0.73 2.47
CA PHE A 36 -6.84 -1.54 3.35
C PHE A 36 -6.96 -0.99 4.77
N TRP A 37 -5.91 -0.38 5.31
CA TRP A 37 -5.93 0.15 6.68
C TRP A 37 -6.52 1.56 6.76
N LEU A 38 -6.49 2.35 5.69
CA LEU A 38 -6.93 3.74 5.70
C LEU A 38 -8.38 3.93 6.20
N GLY A 39 -9.31 3.11 5.70
CA GLY A 39 -10.72 3.17 6.15
C GLY A 39 -10.91 2.75 7.61
N ILE A 40 -9.99 1.95 8.16
CA ILE A 40 -10.05 1.44 9.52
C ILE A 40 -9.38 2.40 10.50
N LEU A 41 -8.18 2.90 10.19
CA LEU A 41 -7.41 3.81 11.05
C LEU A 41 -7.88 5.26 10.92
N GLY A 42 -8.38 5.64 9.75
CA GLY A 42 -8.63 7.02 9.36
C GLY A 42 -7.38 7.72 8.81
N PRO A 43 -7.56 8.77 8.02
CA PRO A 43 -6.46 9.45 7.32
C PRO A 43 -5.45 10.08 8.29
N SER A 44 -5.93 10.75 9.34
CA SER A 44 -5.07 11.41 10.33
C SER A 44 -4.14 10.43 11.04
N THR A 45 -4.67 9.29 11.50
CA THR A 45 -3.90 8.23 12.16
C THR A 45 -2.89 7.61 11.22
N THR A 46 -3.29 7.35 9.98
CA THR A 46 -2.42 6.74 8.96
C THR A 46 -1.22 7.65 8.65
N TRP A 47 -1.46 8.94 8.44
CA TRP A 47 -0.38 9.91 8.20
C TRP A 47 0.51 10.13 9.42
N LEU A 48 -0.06 10.13 10.62
CA LEU A 48 0.72 10.19 11.87
C LEU A 48 1.67 8.98 11.98
N LEU A 49 1.18 7.77 11.73
CA LEU A 49 2.01 6.56 11.74
C LEU A 49 3.11 6.61 10.67
N ARG A 50 2.81 7.11 9.46
CA ARG A 50 3.83 7.31 8.42
C ARG A 50 4.93 8.26 8.87
N ARG A 51 4.58 9.38 9.53
CA ARG A 51 5.55 10.34 10.07
C ARG A 51 6.38 9.72 11.20
N ILE A 52 5.75 8.98 12.11
CA ILE A 52 6.45 8.29 13.21
C ILE A 52 7.41 7.23 12.65
N ALA A 53 7.01 6.45 11.64
CA ALA A 53 7.87 5.47 11.00
C ALA A 53 9.13 6.12 10.42
N VAL A 54 8.99 7.24 9.71
CA VAL A 54 10.15 8.01 9.21
C VAL A 54 11.04 8.52 10.37
N GLY A 55 10.43 8.94 11.48
CA GLY A 55 11.18 9.35 12.68
C GLY A 55 11.99 8.21 13.29
N LEU A 56 11.38 7.02 13.41
CA LEU A 56 12.03 5.81 13.93
C LEU A 56 13.08 5.22 12.98
N GLU A 57 12.98 5.46 11.68
CA GLU A 57 14.05 5.11 10.74
C GLU A 57 15.30 5.97 10.95
N ARG A 58 15.10 7.27 11.23
CA ARG A 58 16.20 8.22 11.50
C ARG A 58 16.79 8.03 12.90
N HIS A 59 15.94 7.67 13.86
CA HIS A 59 16.32 7.47 15.27
C HIS A 59 15.80 6.10 15.75
N PRO A 60 16.57 5.02 15.53
CA PRO A 60 16.13 3.66 15.82
C PRO A 60 15.74 3.41 17.27
N ASP A 61 16.41 4.07 18.22
CA ASP A 61 16.21 3.93 19.66
C ASP A 61 14.98 4.72 20.18
N GLY A 62 14.44 5.61 19.36
CA GLY A 62 13.35 6.50 19.72
C GLY A 62 13.71 7.99 19.57
N PHE A 63 12.71 8.85 19.71
CA PHE A 63 12.85 10.30 19.63
C PHE A 63 11.70 11.01 20.35
N ASP A 64 11.92 12.27 20.73
CA ASP A 64 10.86 13.10 21.29
C ASP A 64 10.04 13.75 20.18
N LEU A 65 8.73 13.48 20.16
CA LEU A 65 7.79 14.04 19.20
C LEU A 65 7.19 15.34 19.77
N PRO A 66 7.45 16.52 19.19
CA PRO A 66 6.80 17.76 19.59
C PRO A 66 5.32 17.72 19.20
N LEU A 67 4.42 17.75 20.18
CA LEU A 67 2.98 17.48 19.96
C LEU A 67 2.31 18.59 19.15
N GLU A 68 2.50 19.85 19.54
CA GLU A 68 1.86 20.98 18.87
C GLU A 68 2.36 21.17 17.43
N GLU A 69 3.67 21.11 17.22
CA GLU A 69 4.28 21.27 15.91
C GLU A 69 3.86 20.13 14.97
N THR A 70 3.87 18.89 15.47
CA THR A 70 3.43 17.72 14.70
C THR A 70 1.95 17.82 14.34
N ALA A 71 1.10 18.23 15.28
CA ALA A 71 -0.32 18.42 15.00
C ALA A 71 -0.53 19.48 13.92
N ARG A 72 0.14 20.63 14.02
CA ARG A 72 0.08 21.70 13.02
C ARG A 72 0.56 21.24 11.65
N ALA A 73 1.66 20.49 11.59
CA ALA A 73 2.19 19.94 10.35
C ALA A 73 1.23 18.93 9.68
N LEU A 74 0.39 18.25 10.46
CA LEU A 74 -0.66 17.35 9.96
C LEU A 74 -1.99 18.06 9.68
N GLY A 75 -2.09 19.38 9.90
CA GLY A 75 -3.34 20.13 9.78
C GLY A 75 -4.37 19.79 10.87
N LEU A 76 -3.92 19.27 12.01
CA LEU A 76 -4.76 18.84 13.12
C LEU A 76 -4.72 19.85 14.27
N GLY A 77 -5.88 20.07 14.89
CA GLY A 77 -5.98 20.86 16.11
C GLY A 77 -5.59 20.05 17.34
N MET A 78 -4.83 20.69 18.24
CA MET A 78 -4.58 20.24 19.63
C MET A 78 -5.46 20.95 20.67
N LYS A 79 -6.25 21.95 20.25
CA LYS A 79 -7.21 22.63 21.11
C LYS A 79 -8.24 21.63 21.64
N GLY A 80 -8.50 21.66 22.94
CA GLY A 80 -9.44 20.74 23.61
C GLY A 80 -8.81 19.51 24.27
N GLY A 81 -7.47 19.46 24.40
CA GLY A 81 -6.77 18.43 25.18
C GLY A 81 -7.10 17.01 24.70
N ARG A 82 -7.67 16.19 25.60
CA ARG A 82 -8.05 14.80 25.31
C ARG A 82 -9.07 14.62 24.18
N ALA A 83 -9.90 15.64 23.91
CA ALA A 83 -10.90 15.60 22.83
C ALA A 83 -10.35 16.05 21.46
N SER A 84 -9.11 16.55 21.42
CA SER A 84 -8.51 17.10 20.21
C SER A 84 -8.36 16.03 19.10
N ALA A 85 -8.37 16.47 17.83
CA ALA A 85 -8.28 15.55 16.69
C ALA A 85 -6.93 14.79 16.68
N PHE A 86 -5.85 15.45 17.09
CA PHE A 86 -4.53 14.82 17.17
C PHE A 86 -4.45 13.80 18.31
N VAL A 87 -4.97 14.11 19.50
CA VAL A 87 -5.02 13.14 20.61
C VAL A 87 -5.92 11.95 20.27
N ARG A 88 -7.02 12.17 19.54
CA ARG A 88 -7.84 11.07 18.99
C ARG A 88 -7.04 10.20 18.01
N ALA A 89 -6.22 10.79 17.14
CA ALA A 89 -5.36 10.02 16.23
C ALA A 89 -4.34 9.16 17.00
N LEU A 90 -3.67 9.71 18.01
CA LEU A 90 -2.82 8.94 18.94
C LEU A 90 -3.61 7.81 19.63
N GLY A 91 -4.83 8.13 20.08
CA GLY A 91 -5.80 7.19 20.64
C GLY A 91 -6.06 5.99 19.74
N ARG A 92 -6.27 6.26 18.46
CA ARG A 92 -6.51 5.22 17.46
C ARG A 92 -5.27 4.38 17.21
N CYS A 93 -4.07 4.95 17.22
CA CYS A 93 -2.84 4.14 17.15
C CYS A 93 -2.82 3.07 18.25
N VAL A 94 -3.19 3.44 19.48
CA VAL A 94 -3.27 2.50 20.60
C VAL A 94 -4.46 1.53 20.45
N GLN A 95 -5.63 2.04 20.08
CA GLN A 95 -6.85 1.23 19.91
C GLN A 95 -6.68 0.12 18.88
N PHE A 96 -6.00 0.40 17.77
CA PHE A 96 -5.76 -0.57 16.70
C PHE A 96 -4.44 -1.34 16.87
N GLY A 97 -3.80 -1.23 18.03
CA GLY A 97 -2.60 -2.00 18.37
C GLY A 97 -1.34 -1.59 17.60
N ALA A 98 -1.34 -0.45 16.90
CA ALA A 98 -0.15 0.11 16.26
C ALA A 98 0.82 0.72 17.29
N ALA A 99 0.32 1.08 18.47
CA ALA A 99 1.12 1.64 19.55
C ALA A 99 0.62 1.14 20.92
N THR A 100 1.44 1.29 21.94
CA THR A 100 1.08 1.08 23.34
C THR A 100 1.69 2.19 24.20
N ALA A 101 1.02 2.52 25.31
CA ALA A 101 1.59 3.48 26.26
C ALA A 101 2.84 2.88 26.92
N SER A 102 3.89 3.69 26.98
CA SER A 102 5.17 3.37 27.64
C SER A 102 5.41 4.41 28.73
N GLY A 103 4.60 4.36 29.78
CA GLY A 103 4.63 5.32 30.89
C GLY A 103 3.76 6.57 30.67
N PRO A 104 3.88 7.59 31.54
CA PRO A 104 3.01 8.77 31.54
C PRO A 104 3.10 9.62 30.28
N MET A 105 4.29 9.75 29.71
CA MET A 105 4.62 10.59 28.54
C MET A 105 5.33 9.80 27.42
N GLY A 106 5.22 8.48 27.43
CA GLY A 106 5.86 7.63 26.43
C GLY A 106 4.86 6.85 25.61
N LEU A 107 5.16 6.69 24.32
CA LEU A 107 4.39 5.87 23.39
C LEU A 107 5.35 4.95 22.65
N ALA A 108 5.22 3.66 22.90
CA ALA A 108 5.94 2.64 22.15
C ALA A 108 5.15 2.32 20.87
N VAL A 109 5.77 2.46 19.70
CA VAL A 109 5.09 2.35 18.40
C VAL A 109 5.71 1.22 17.59
N ARG A 110 4.86 0.40 16.97
CA ARG A 110 5.29 -0.66 16.07
C ARG A 110 5.82 -0.06 14.77
N ARG A 111 6.92 -0.60 14.27
CA ARG A 111 7.49 -0.20 12.98
C ARG A 111 6.66 -0.70 11.80
N ARG A 112 5.94 -1.79 11.98
CA ARG A 112 5.07 -2.42 10.99
C ARG A 112 3.68 -2.66 11.54
N LEU A 113 2.69 -2.53 10.68
CA LEU A 113 1.30 -2.87 10.98
C LEU A 113 1.04 -4.34 10.67
N PRO A 114 0.27 -5.05 11.51
CA PRO A 114 -0.11 -6.41 11.18
C PRO A 114 -0.95 -6.46 9.90
N PRO A 115 -0.96 -7.60 9.19
CA PRO A 115 -1.99 -7.88 8.20
C PRO A 115 -3.39 -7.77 8.85
N LEU A 116 -4.39 -7.35 8.07
CA LEU A 116 -5.75 -7.25 8.59
C LEU A 116 -6.29 -8.60 9.03
N THR A 117 -6.96 -8.60 10.17
CA THR A 117 -7.72 -9.75 10.67
C THR A 117 -8.96 -9.99 9.80
N ARG A 118 -9.46 -11.23 9.76
CA ARG A 118 -10.67 -11.59 8.98
C ARG A 118 -11.85 -10.66 9.29
N HIS A 119 -12.13 -10.45 10.57
CA HIS A 119 -13.20 -9.57 11.01
C HIS A 119 -13.01 -8.09 10.61
N GLN A 120 -11.78 -7.61 10.48
CA GLN A 120 -11.52 -6.27 9.93
C GLN A 120 -11.78 -6.20 8.43
N VAL A 121 -11.40 -7.26 7.69
CA VAL A 121 -11.66 -7.38 6.25
C VAL A 121 -13.16 -7.42 5.99
N ASP A 122 -13.93 -8.14 6.79
CA ASP A 122 -15.39 -8.28 6.61
C ASP A 122 -16.13 -6.94 6.64
N ARG A 123 -15.57 -5.95 7.36
CA ARG A 123 -16.10 -4.57 7.47
C ARG A 123 -15.70 -3.67 6.30
N LEU A 124 -14.80 -4.10 5.43
CA LEU A 124 -14.42 -3.34 4.25
C LEU A 124 -15.54 -3.38 3.18
N PRO A 125 -15.63 -2.35 2.33
CA PRO A 125 -16.45 -2.39 1.12
C PRO A 125 -16.18 -3.65 0.28
N PRO A 126 -17.19 -4.19 -0.44
CA PRO A 126 -17.05 -5.43 -1.22
C PRO A 126 -15.84 -5.45 -2.15
N GLU A 127 -15.61 -4.36 -2.88
CA GLU A 127 -14.47 -4.21 -3.80
C GLU A 127 -13.12 -4.35 -3.09
N LEU A 128 -12.98 -3.76 -1.89
CA LEU A 128 -11.75 -3.86 -1.10
C LEU A 128 -11.56 -5.25 -0.48
N ARG A 129 -12.65 -5.97 -0.18
CA ARG A 129 -12.58 -7.37 0.27
C ARG A 129 -12.06 -8.28 -0.84
N GLU A 130 -12.57 -8.11 -2.06
CA GLU A 130 -12.11 -8.86 -3.22
C GLU A 130 -10.65 -8.55 -3.57
N ALA A 131 -10.28 -7.26 -3.55
CA ALA A 131 -8.90 -6.82 -3.75
C ALA A 131 -7.96 -7.40 -2.68
N HIS A 132 -8.37 -7.41 -1.41
CA HIS A 132 -7.58 -8.01 -0.33
C HIS A 132 -7.44 -9.53 -0.49
N ALA A 133 -8.51 -10.23 -0.88
CA ALA A 133 -8.47 -11.66 -1.15
C ALA A 133 -7.55 -12.00 -2.33
N SER A 134 -7.55 -11.19 -3.39
CA SER A 134 -6.60 -11.31 -4.51
C SER A 134 -5.16 -11.08 -4.05
N TRP A 135 -4.92 -10.03 -3.27
CA TRP A 135 -3.62 -9.75 -2.69
C TRP A 135 -3.12 -10.90 -1.80
N GLN A 136 -3.99 -11.47 -0.96
CA GLN A 136 -3.64 -12.65 -0.14
C GLN A 136 -3.35 -13.89 -1.00
N ARG A 137 -4.12 -14.14 -2.06
CA ARG A 137 -3.85 -15.25 -2.99
C ARG A 137 -2.52 -15.07 -3.72
N GLU A 138 -2.13 -13.85 -4.07
CA GLU A 138 -0.82 -13.59 -4.67
C GLU A 138 0.31 -13.87 -3.67
N GLN A 139 0.10 -13.52 -2.40
CA GLN A 139 1.10 -13.72 -1.34
C GLN A 139 1.20 -15.18 -0.89
N ILE A 140 0.08 -15.92 -0.85
CA ILE A 140 0.02 -17.34 -0.46
C ILE A 140 0.33 -18.25 -1.65
N GLY A 141 -0.29 -17.99 -2.80
CA GLY A 141 -0.07 -18.70 -4.08
C GLY A 141 1.32 -18.43 -4.66
N GLY A 142 1.97 -17.36 -4.21
CA GLY A 142 3.40 -17.12 -4.35
C GLY A 142 4.25 -17.93 -3.36
N GLY A 143 3.96 -19.23 -3.15
CA GLY A 143 4.93 -20.13 -2.52
C GLY A 143 6.28 -19.87 -3.18
N GLY A 144 7.27 -19.42 -2.39
CA GLY A 144 8.28 -18.43 -2.80
C GLY A 144 8.84 -18.56 -4.22
N THR A 145 9.00 -19.79 -4.71
CA THR A 145 9.50 -20.13 -6.05
C THR A 145 8.67 -19.59 -7.23
N ALA A 146 7.32 -19.61 -7.21
CA ALA A 146 6.52 -19.19 -8.37
C ALA A 146 6.53 -17.67 -8.57
N ALA A 147 6.34 -16.93 -7.47
CA ALA A 147 6.45 -15.47 -7.47
C ALA A 147 7.90 -15.00 -7.71
N GLN A 148 8.90 -15.74 -7.21
CA GLN A 148 10.30 -15.50 -7.48
C GLN A 148 10.62 -15.72 -8.97
N ARG A 149 10.08 -16.76 -9.62
CA ARG A 149 10.19 -16.98 -11.08
C ARG A 149 9.59 -15.83 -11.89
N LYS A 150 8.38 -15.38 -11.55
CA LYS A 150 7.72 -14.25 -12.25
C LYS A 150 8.54 -12.96 -12.15
N ARG A 151 9.08 -12.66 -10.96
CA ARG A 151 9.97 -11.50 -10.74
C ARG A 151 11.29 -11.63 -11.48
N ALA A 152 11.94 -12.80 -11.43
CA ALA A 152 13.17 -13.07 -12.16
C ALA A 152 12.99 -12.86 -13.68
N ARG A 153 11.88 -13.37 -14.24
CA ARG A 153 11.53 -13.19 -15.65
C ARG A 153 11.32 -11.72 -16.04
N ALA A 154 10.63 -10.95 -15.21
CA ALA A 154 10.43 -9.53 -15.45
C ALA A 154 11.76 -8.76 -15.44
N LEU A 155 12.62 -9.02 -14.45
CA LEU A 155 13.96 -8.41 -14.37
C LEU A 155 14.86 -8.81 -15.54
N ALA A 156 14.85 -10.09 -15.94
CA ALA A 156 15.60 -10.56 -17.09
C ALA A 156 15.15 -9.89 -18.39
N LEU A 157 13.84 -9.70 -18.59
CA LEU A 157 13.30 -8.99 -19.74
C LEU A 157 13.80 -7.54 -19.78
N SER A 158 13.72 -6.83 -18.64
CA SER A 158 14.21 -5.45 -18.54
C SER A 158 15.71 -5.33 -18.81
N LEU A 159 16.52 -6.33 -18.45
CA LEU A 159 17.96 -6.31 -18.75
C LEU A 159 18.24 -6.58 -20.24
N PHE A 160 17.48 -7.46 -20.90
CA PHE A 160 17.61 -7.64 -22.35
C PHE A 160 17.12 -6.42 -23.15
N GLU A 161 16.12 -5.69 -22.64
CA GLU A 161 15.71 -4.39 -23.22
C GLU A 161 16.83 -3.33 -23.14
N LEU A 162 17.80 -3.50 -22.25
CA LEU A 162 19.01 -2.68 -22.16
C LEU A 162 20.18 -3.25 -22.98
N ASP A 163 19.92 -4.25 -23.82
CA ASP A 163 20.91 -4.98 -24.64
C ASP A 163 22.05 -5.64 -23.81
N GLU A 164 21.76 -6.01 -22.56
CA GLU A 164 22.73 -6.70 -21.70
C GLU A 164 22.96 -8.15 -22.20
N PRO A 165 24.20 -8.64 -22.28
CA PRO A 165 24.48 -10.00 -22.74
C PRO A 165 23.99 -11.05 -21.74
N ILE A 166 23.64 -12.23 -22.26
CA ILE A 166 22.95 -13.30 -21.52
C ILE A 166 23.68 -13.71 -20.23
N GLU A 167 25.01 -13.80 -20.26
CA GLU A 167 25.84 -14.19 -19.13
C GLU A 167 25.81 -13.13 -18.02
N ASP A 168 25.72 -11.86 -18.37
CA ASP A 168 25.65 -10.77 -17.42
C ASP A 168 24.25 -10.65 -16.82
N VAL A 169 23.18 -10.90 -17.60
CA VAL A 169 21.82 -11.00 -17.06
C VAL A 169 21.73 -12.10 -15.99
N GLU A 170 22.26 -13.29 -16.27
CA GLU A 170 22.26 -14.41 -15.31
C GLU A 170 23.09 -14.08 -14.06
N ARG A 171 24.26 -13.45 -14.23
CA ARG A 171 25.11 -12.98 -13.13
C ARG A 171 24.43 -11.93 -12.26
N HIS A 172 23.66 -11.01 -12.86
CA HIS A 172 22.88 -10.01 -12.14
C HIS A 172 21.77 -10.65 -11.29
N LEU A 173 21.04 -11.62 -11.83
CA LEU A 173 20.02 -12.36 -11.06
C LEU A 173 20.64 -13.14 -9.89
N HIS A 174 21.80 -13.76 -10.07
CA HIS A 174 22.52 -14.40 -8.98
C HIS A 174 22.95 -13.39 -7.91
N ARG A 175 23.45 -12.21 -8.31
CA ARG A 175 23.83 -11.12 -7.38
C ARG A 175 22.62 -10.61 -6.57
N TRP A 176 21.43 -10.63 -7.16
CA TRP A 176 20.17 -10.30 -6.47
C TRP A 176 19.55 -11.48 -5.71
N HIS A 177 20.32 -12.55 -5.49
CA HIS A 177 19.95 -13.71 -4.67
C HIS A 177 18.76 -14.52 -5.21
N PHE A 178 18.58 -14.56 -6.53
CA PHE A 178 17.69 -15.55 -7.15
C PHE A 178 18.36 -16.93 -7.16
N HIS A 179 17.57 -17.99 -6.92
CA HIS A 179 18.08 -19.37 -6.98
C HIS A 179 18.58 -19.69 -8.40
N PRO A 180 19.70 -20.41 -8.58
CA PRO A 180 20.30 -20.62 -9.91
C PRO A 180 19.35 -21.20 -10.95
N ALA A 181 18.58 -22.23 -10.59
CA ALA A 181 17.57 -22.79 -11.49
C ALA A 181 16.50 -21.76 -11.93
N VAL A 182 16.11 -20.84 -11.04
CA VAL A 182 15.13 -19.79 -11.35
C VAL A 182 15.73 -18.71 -12.23
N ALA A 183 17.00 -18.35 -12.01
CA ALA A 183 17.73 -17.40 -12.83
C ALA A 183 17.90 -17.93 -14.26
N HIS A 184 18.40 -19.16 -14.39
CA HIS A 184 18.56 -19.86 -15.67
C HIS A 184 17.26 -19.92 -16.46
N ASP A 185 16.18 -20.44 -15.86
CA ASP A 185 14.86 -20.52 -16.50
C ASP A 185 14.32 -19.14 -16.93
N ALA A 186 14.58 -18.10 -16.13
CA ALA A 186 14.11 -16.75 -16.41
C ALA A 186 14.86 -16.10 -17.58
N VAL A 187 16.17 -16.27 -17.63
CA VAL A 187 17.05 -15.75 -18.69
C VAL A 187 16.69 -16.38 -20.04
N HIS A 188 16.57 -17.71 -20.08
CA HIS A 188 16.19 -18.42 -21.30
C HIS A 188 14.81 -17.98 -21.81
N TRP A 189 13.82 -17.93 -20.92
CA TRP A 189 12.49 -17.44 -21.27
C TRP A 189 12.50 -16.00 -21.79
N ALA A 190 13.26 -15.10 -21.15
CA ALA A 190 13.28 -13.69 -21.51
C ALA A 190 13.99 -13.46 -22.85
N ARG A 191 15.10 -14.17 -23.11
CA ARG A 191 15.81 -14.13 -24.39
C ARG A 191 14.90 -14.53 -25.55
N ASP A 192 14.21 -15.68 -25.43
CA ASP A 192 13.34 -16.19 -26.49
C ASP A 192 12.22 -15.18 -26.78
N ARG A 193 11.69 -14.52 -25.74
CA ARG A 193 10.68 -13.47 -25.89
C ARG A 193 11.24 -12.18 -26.51
N HIS A 194 12.44 -11.76 -26.15
CA HIS A 194 13.11 -10.58 -26.69
C HIS A 194 13.46 -10.77 -28.18
N LEU A 195 13.98 -11.94 -28.56
CA LEU A 195 14.25 -12.29 -29.96
C LEU A 195 12.96 -12.30 -30.79
N ALA A 196 11.87 -12.87 -30.26
CA ALA A 196 10.58 -12.86 -30.94
C ALA A 196 10.03 -11.43 -31.11
N ALA A 197 10.22 -10.56 -30.11
CA ALA A 197 9.81 -9.15 -30.20
C ALA A 197 10.64 -8.37 -31.23
N ARG A 198 11.96 -8.59 -31.29
CA ARG A 198 12.84 -7.98 -32.30
C ARG A 198 12.49 -8.43 -33.70
N ALA A 199 12.31 -9.72 -33.92
CA ALA A 199 11.88 -10.25 -35.21
C ALA A 199 10.53 -9.66 -35.67
N ALA A 200 9.60 -9.43 -34.74
CA ALA A 200 8.32 -8.79 -35.04
C ALA A 200 8.48 -7.30 -35.38
N ALA A 201 9.40 -6.58 -34.71
CA ALA A 201 9.72 -5.20 -35.03
C ALA A 201 10.40 -5.08 -36.41
N ASP A 202 11.39 -5.93 -36.69
CA ASP A 202 12.09 -5.97 -37.98
C ASP A 202 11.11 -6.27 -39.14
N ALA A 203 10.12 -7.15 -38.92
CA ALA A 203 9.07 -7.46 -39.89
C ALA A 203 8.09 -6.29 -40.10
N ALA A 204 7.78 -5.52 -39.05
CA ALA A 204 6.97 -4.31 -39.15
C ALA A 204 7.71 -3.21 -39.94
N ASP A 205 8.99 -3.00 -39.64
CA ASP A 205 9.83 -2.03 -40.35
C ASP A 205 10.00 -2.40 -41.84
N ALA A 206 10.13 -3.69 -42.15
CA ALA A 206 10.17 -4.17 -43.54
C ALA A 206 8.84 -3.95 -44.28
N THR A 207 7.71 -4.06 -43.58
CA THR A 207 6.38 -3.81 -44.15
C THR A 207 6.17 -2.33 -44.43
N ASP A 208 6.59 -1.44 -43.52
CA ASP A 208 6.52 0.02 -43.72
C ASP A 208 7.44 0.49 -44.85
N ALA A 209 8.60 -0.15 -45.02
CA ALA A 209 9.50 0.12 -46.16
C ALA A 209 8.90 -0.26 -47.52
N ASP A 210 8.13 -1.35 -47.59
CA ASP A 210 7.46 -1.79 -48.83
C ASP A 210 6.26 -0.89 -49.17
N VAL A 211 5.50 -0.43 -48.17
CA VAL A 211 4.40 0.53 -48.35
C VAL A 211 4.91 1.91 -48.81
N GLY A 212 6.11 2.33 -48.39
CA GLY A 212 6.76 3.56 -48.85
C GLY A 212 7.30 3.50 -50.30
N GLY A 213 7.54 2.31 -50.84
CA GLY A 213 8.02 2.10 -52.22
C GLY A 213 6.92 2.05 -53.29
N GLY A 214 5.66 1.85 -52.88
CA GLY A 214 4.52 1.59 -53.76
C GLY A 214 3.71 2.82 -54.19
N ALA A 215 4.33 3.97 -54.47
CA ALA A 215 3.63 5.15 -55.00
C ALA A 215 4.23 5.64 -56.33
N ARG A 216 4.06 4.84 -57.41
CA ARG A 216 3.83 5.30 -58.79
C ARG A 216 3.62 4.12 -59.76
N ARG A 217 2.56 4.24 -60.58
CA ARG A 217 2.01 3.32 -61.62
C ARG A 217 1.05 2.27 -61.03
N GLY A 218 -0.19 2.12 -61.46
CA GLY A 218 -0.97 2.72 -62.56
C GLY A 218 -2.33 1.99 -62.60
N ALA A 219 -3.35 2.68 -63.10
CA ALA A 219 -4.76 2.31 -63.14
C ALA A 219 -5.10 0.91 -63.70
N GLY A 220 -6.19 0.30 -63.19
CA GLY A 220 -6.80 -0.89 -63.80
C GLY A 220 -7.85 -1.61 -62.94
N ASP A 221 -9.06 -1.05 -62.90
CA ASP A 221 -10.40 -1.68 -62.88
C ASP A 221 -10.72 -2.96 -62.05
N GLY A 222 -11.61 -2.79 -61.06
CA GLY A 222 -12.81 -3.61 -60.81
C GLY A 222 -12.74 -5.10 -60.42
N ARG A 223 -12.93 -5.41 -59.13
CA ARG A 223 -14.11 -6.17 -58.62
C ARG A 223 -14.08 -6.40 -57.11
N VAL A 224 -15.28 -6.31 -56.53
CA VAL A 224 -15.64 -6.52 -55.12
C VAL A 224 -15.64 -8.02 -54.76
N ALA A 225 -15.03 -8.40 -53.63
CA ALA A 225 -15.39 -9.58 -52.83
C ALA A 225 -14.92 -9.43 -51.37
N ALA A 226 -15.78 -9.83 -50.45
CA ALA A 226 -15.71 -9.62 -49.00
C ALA A 226 -15.06 -10.79 -48.21
N CYS A 227 -14.99 -10.62 -46.88
CA CYS A 227 -14.51 -11.51 -45.80
C CYS A 227 -13.01 -11.41 -45.50
N GLY A 228 -12.52 -11.37 -44.25
CA GLY A 228 -13.15 -11.54 -42.96
C GLY A 228 -12.18 -11.16 -41.83
N ALA A 229 -12.67 -11.27 -40.60
CA ALA A 229 -12.14 -10.76 -39.34
C ALA A 229 -10.68 -11.09 -38.99
N GLY A 230 -10.03 -10.13 -38.32
CA GLY A 230 -8.78 -10.33 -37.58
C GLY A 230 -8.66 -9.24 -36.52
N ALA A 231 -9.06 -9.55 -35.29
CA ALA A 231 -9.02 -8.64 -34.15
C ALA A 231 -7.58 -8.37 -33.71
N SER A 232 -7.12 -7.12 -33.80
CA SER A 232 -5.92 -6.66 -33.09
C SER A 232 -6.21 -6.56 -31.60
N SER A 233 -5.75 -7.56 -30.85
CA SER A 233 -5.62 -7.48 -29.40
C SER A 233 -4.36 -6.68 -29.06
N VAL A 234 -4.54 -5.40 -28.74
CA VAL A 234 -3.51 -4.60 -28.07
C VAL A 234 -3.46 -5.05 -26.61
N VAL A 235 -2.46 -5.86 -26.26
CA VAL A 235 -2.16 -6.17 -24.86
C VAL A 235 -1.32 -5.02 -24.30
N VAL A 236 -2.00 -4.07 -23.65
CA VAL A 236 -1.35 -3.07 -22.80
C VAL A 236 -0.83 -3.79 -21.55
N LEU A 237 0.49 -3.92 -21.44
CA LEU A 237 1.13 -4.35 -20.20
C LEU A 237 0.95 -3.25 -19.13
N PRO A 238 0.53 -3.59 -17.90
CA PRO A 238 0.49 -2.61 -16.82
C PRO A 238 1.91 -2.23 -16.40
N VAL A 239 2.22 -0.94 -16.50
CA VAL A 239 3.41 -0.32 -15.89
C VAL A 239 3.34 -0.52 -14.38
N VAL A 240 4.27 -1.31 -13.85
CA VAL A 240 4.51 -1.40 -12.41
C VAL A 240 5.44 -0.24 -12.02
N PRO A 241 5.03 0.68 -11.13
CA PRO A 241 5.92 1.74 -10.68
C PRO A 241 6.99 1.13 -9.77
N GLY A 242 8.21 1.00 -10.30
CA GLY A 242 9.41 0.62 -9.57
C GLY A 242 9.79 1.67 -8.54
N ALA A 243 10.12 1.18 -7.35
CA ALA A 243 10.63 1.96 -6.23
C ALA A 243 11.90 2.72 -6.61
N GLY A 244 11.87 4.04 -6.46
CA GLY A 244 13.06 4.89 -6.55
C GLY A 244 14.01 4.59 -5.39
N SER A 245 15.14 3.97 -5.69
CA SER A 245 16.32 3.99 -4.83
C SER A 245 17.18 5.18 -5.22
N THR A 246 17.22 6.19 -4.36
CA THR A 246 18.16 7.31 -4.47
C THR A 246 19.52 6.87 -3.96
N VAL A 247 20.50 6.80 -4.85
CA VAL A 247 21.93 6.77 -4.49
C VAL A 247 22.46 8.19 -4.53
N ALA A 248 22.97 8.64 -3.40
CA ALA A 248 23.68 9.90 -3.24
C ALA A 248 25.14 9.75 -3.74
N ALA A 249 25.58 10.69 -4.58
CA ALA A 249 26.97 11.06 -4.74
C ALA A 249 27.02 12.58 -4.86
N GLY A 250 27.66 13.24 -3.89
CA GLY A 250 27.91 14.68 -3.91
C GLY A 250 29.26 15.01 -4.54
N THR A 251 29.39 16.25 -5.03
CA THR A 251 30.59 17.12 -4.96
C THR A 251 30.32 18.50 -5.57
N GLY A 252 30.76 19.57 -4.89
CA GLY A 252 31.00 20.95 -5.38
C GLY A 252 29.79 21.91 -5.30
N SER A 253 29.69 22.91 -4.40
CA SER A 253 30.48 24.17 -4.27
C SER A 253 30.45 25.00 -5.57
N THR A 254 30.08 26.29 -5.68
CA THR A 254 29.86 27.42 -4.76
C THR A 254 29.30 28.63 -5.56
N VAL A 255 28.82 29.67 -4.85
CA VAL A 255 28.75 31.13 -5.20
C VAL A 255 27.37 31.77 -5.46
N ALA A 256 26.89 32.41 -4.37
CA ALA A 256 26.45 33.81 -4.19
C ALA A 256 25.33 34.48 -5.02
N ALA A 257 24.48 35.15 -4.21
CA ALA A 257 23.94 36.51 -4.34
C ALA A 257 22.57 36.72 -5.01
N GLY A 258 21.71 37.50 -4.33
CA GLY A 258 20.74 38.39 -4.98
C GLY A 258 19.31 38.35 -4.44
N ASP A 259 19.06 39.23 -3.47
CA ASP A 259 17.84 40.01 -3.17
C ASP A 259 16.47 39.76 -3.85
N ALA A 260 15.43 39.99 -3.05
CA ALA A 260 13.97 39.90 -3.32
C ALA A 260 13.42 41.09 -4.17
N PRO A 261 12.11 41.44 -4.23
CA PRO A 261 10.84 40.78 -3.83
C PRO A 261 9.64 40.99 -4.83
N HIS A 262 8.45 40.50 -4.43
CA HIS A 262 7.07 40.84 -4.85
C HIS A 262 6.55 40.40 -6.24
N GLU A 263 5.46 39.62 -6.26
CA GLU A 263 4.19 40.09 -6.84
C GLU A 263 2.97 39.30 -6.35
N THR A 264 1.95 40.06 -5.98
CA THR A 264 0.62 39.65 -5.53
C THR A 264 -0.29 39.50 -6.74
N VAL A 265 -1.00 38.38 -6.92
CA VAL A 265 -2.18 38.32 -7.79
C VAL A 265 -3.31 37.58 -7.10
N ALA A 266 -4.42 38.28 -6.97
CA ALA A 266 -5.63 37.85 -6.29
C ALA A 266 -6.82 37.87 -7.26
N VAL A 267 -7.63 36.79 -7.22
CA VAL A 267 -9.12 36.76 -7.30
C VAL A 267 -9.73 36.87 -8.73
N PRO A 268 -11.00 36.45 -9.04
CA PRO A 268 -12.03 35.61 -8.35
C PRO A 268 -12.70 34.49 -9.23
N THR A 269 -13.46 33.57 -8.61
CA THR A 269 -14.94 33.38 -8.74
C THR A 269 -15.44 31.92 -8.54
N ARG A 270 -16.67 31.85 -7.99
CA ARG A 270 -17.43 30.72 -7.39
C ARG A 270 -17.70 29.50 -8.30
N PRO A 271 -18.26 28.40 -7.74
CA PRO A 271 -19.71 28.22 -7.95
C PRO A 271 -20.55 27.66 -6.77
N ARG A 272 -21.73 28.27 -6.63
CA ARG A 272 -23.09 27.74 -6.36
C ARG A 272 -23.34 26.71 -5.23
N THR A 273 -23.95 27.24 -4.17
CA THR A 273 -24.83 26.58 -3.21
C THR A 273 -26.06 25.98 -3.89
N ILE A 274 -26.33 24.70 -3.68
CA ILE A 274 -27.64 24.08 -3.94
C ILE A 274 -28.29 23.79 -2.57
N THR A 275 -29.32 24.56 -2.29
CA THR A 275 -30.27 24.35 -1.19
C THR A 275 -31.30 23.30 -1.61
N ARG A 276 -31.55 22.28 -0.80
CA ARG A 276 -32.83 21.53 -0.81
C ARG A 276 -33.36 21.36 0.62
N PRO A 277 -34.69 21.43 0.80
CA PRO A 277 -35.30 21.78 2.08
C PRO A 277 -35.58 20.58 2.99
N ALA A 278 -35.81 20.93 4.25
CA ALA A 278 -36.25 20.09 5.35
C ALA A 278 -37.64 19.47 5.10
N LEU A 279 -37.78 18.22 5.52
CA LEU A 279 -39.06 17.59 5.86
C LEU A 279 -38.86 17.00 7.26
N ASP A 280 -39.34 17.76 8.22
CA ASP A 280 -39.63 17.35 9.59
C ASP A 280 -41.02 16.71 9.58
N LEU A 281 -41.17 15.54 10.19
CA LEU A 281 -42.44 15.07 10.75
C LEU A 281 -42.14 13.94 11.75
N ALA A 282 -42.36 14.32 13.01
CA ALA A 282 -42.31 13.52 14.22
C ALA A 282 -43.22 12.28 14.21
N GLY A 283 -42.89 11.31 15.07
CA GLY A 283 -43.77 10.19 15.40
C GLY A 283 -43.13 9.07 16.21
N GLU A 284 -42.69 9.36 17.44
CA GLU A 284 -42.78 8.39 18.56
C GLU A 284 -44.24 8.44 19.06
N PRO A 285 -44.88 7.33 19.49
CA PRO A 285 -44.55 6.79 20.81
C PRO A 285 -44.78 5.26 21.04
N SER A 286 -44.07 4.75 22.06
CA SER A 286 -44.55 3.95 23.20
C SER A 286 -45.56 2.81 22.95
N ASP A 287 -45.21 1.57 23.33
CA ASP A 287 -45.87 0.88 24.45
C ASP A 287 -45.17 -0.40 24.95
N ALA A 288 -45.45 -0.68 26.23
CA ALA A 288 -45.31 -1.87 27.08
C ALA A 288 -45.11 -3.24 26.39
N GLY A 289 -44.43 -4.25 26.95
CA GLY A 289 -44.41 -4.76 28.33
C GLY A 289 -44.77 -6.27 28.29
N LEU A 290 -44.44 -7.01 29.38
CA LEU A 290 -44.76 -8.44 29.68
C LEU A 290 -43.87 -9.49 28.97
N ASP A 291 -43.44 -10.62 29.53
CA ASP A 291 -43.43 -11.31 30.84
C ASP A 291 -42.32 -12.40 30.67
N GLY A 292 -41.50 -12.80 31.65
CA GLY A 292 -41.85 -13.69 32.76
C GLY A 292 -41.97 -15.16 32.31
N ILE A 293 -40.99 -16.02 32.68
CA ILE A 293 -41.06 -17.50 32.96
C ILE A 293 -39.58 -17.96 33.14
N VAL A 294 -39.07 -18.14 34.37
CA VAL A 294 -39.11 -19.34 35.25
C VAL A 294 -38.39 -20.56 34.67
N GLY A 295 -37.36 -21.02 35.41
CA GLY A 295 -36.54 -22.21 35.11
C GLY A 295 -37.25 -23.56 35.35
N PRO A 296 -36.51 -24.67 35.35
CA PRO A 296 -36.09 -25.18 36.66
C PRO A 296 -34.67 -25.78 36.72
N SER A 297 -34.19 -25.82 37.96
CA SER A 297 -33.00 -26.48 38.47
C SER A 297 -33.11 -28.01 38.49
N ASP A 298 -32.00 -28.62 38.88
CA ASP A 298 -31.89 -29.80 39.77
C ASP A 298 -31.74 -31.20 39.14
N LEU A 299 -30.48 -31.71 39.11
CA LEU A 299 -29.93 -32.75 40.02
C LEU A 299 -28.80 -33.57 39.36
N GLY A 300 -27.75 -33.89 40.13
CA GLY A 300 -26.95 -35.10 39.84
C GLY A 300 -25.47 -35.05 40.19
N THR A 301 -25.15 -35.18 41.48
CA THR A 301 -23.81 -35.33 42.06
C THR A 301 -23.29 -36.77 41.96
N SER A 302 -21.98 -36.97 41.67
CA SER A 302 -21.04 -37.98 42.25
C SER A 302 -19.82 -38.15 41.31
N SER A 303 -18.59 -37.74 41.68
CA SER A 303 -17.61 -38.35 42.59
C SER A 303 -17.08 -39.72 42.13
N SER A 304 -15.79 -39.79 41.72
CA SER A 304 -14.78 -40.75 42.24
C SER A 304 -13.37 -40.59 41.62
N ARG A 305 -12.41 -40.28 42.51
CA ARG A 305 -10.96 -40.62 42.62
C ARG A 305 -9.99 -40.62 41.40
N PRO A 306 -8.74 -40.14 41.60
CA PRO A 306 -7.55 -40.65 40.92
C PRO A 306 -6.75 -41.62 41.84
N ASP A 307 -6.23 -42.69 41.25
CA ASP A 307 -5.26 -43.62 41.85
C ASP A 307 -3.82 -43.13 41.60
N ASP A 308 -2.99 -43.28 42.63
CA ASP A 308 -1.52 -43.17 42.63
C ASP A 308 -0.85 -44.43 42.04
N ALA A 309 0.25 -44.23 41.32
CA ALA A 309 1.45 -45.10 41.28
C ALA A 309 2.53 -44.34 40.50
N ALA A 310 3.60 -43.87 41.15
CA ALA A 310 4.85 -44.61 41.44
C ALA A 310 5.71 -44.83 40.18
#